data_AF-A0A4R9B3Z7-F1
#
_entry.id   AF-A0A4R9B3Z7-F1
#
_cell.length_a   1.000
_cell.length_b   1.000
_cell.length_c   1.000
_cell.angle_alpha   90.00
_cell.angle_beta   90.00
_cell.angle_gamma   90.00
#
_symmetry.space_group_name_H-M   'P 1'
#
loop_
_entity.id
_entity.type
_entity.pdbx_description
1 polymer ?
#
loop_
_entity_poly.entity_id
_entity_poly.type
_entity_poly.pdbx_seq_one_letter_code
_entity_poly.pdbx_strand_id
1 'polypeptide(L)'
;MNGDDDPGALVLSGGGTTMVSTDALLAQAARLALLRADARDWQARLERIRALEALPAPAWSAEDPGLAVFAARQTIDAVEARSGELAESLVVAAEAYGQADRTAAMLARMTGAWLGHSLGRLAPLVFAAAIPAATAGAVAWLLGGLLRRDAPGTARSPGPDVAGLWIGDPRLLANPAVVALVRVLVSSVDDVAAGAVGVPFPVSAALGDEGAGLFGVTTTAAGTLAVARSIGMLRETPVTVTRVGKPRPARPPGGFADLAARIPRVSTGGPQVRIERYGGAADAAWLVYIGGTAEWSPVSAGEPWDMTSNITAVAEQGAGSYRAVVQAMHEAGIRPTDAVIPVGHSQGGLVAAQLAAAGEFNTVAVATFGAPVAQVPVPGGLPVIAVEHSEDLVPALGGAARDAAARLTVSRELYADAAVPASPLPAHGLVTYRETARMIDASLAPALADFRTLLAATVGTAPGVASRWRGTRSGSSGAQ
;
A
#
# COMPACT_ATOMS: atom_id res chain seq x y z
N MET A 1 -14.76 -25.50 -13.79
CA MET A 1 -14.25 -25.65 -12.42
C MET A 1 -14.63 -24.39 -11.68
N ASN A 2 -15.60 -24.48 -10.77
CA ASN A 2 -16.00 -23.36 -9.93
C ASN A 2 -15.00 -23.33 -8.77
N GLY A 3 -14.08 -22.36 -8.79
CA GLY A 3 -13.19 -22.11 -7.66
C GLY A 3 -13.98 -21.39 -6.58
N ASP A 4 -14.03 -21.98 -5.39
CA ASP A 4 -14.40 -21.27 -4.17
C ASP A 4 -13.26 -20.26 -3.85
N ASP A 5 -13.25 -19.12 -4.54
CA ASP A 5 -12.51 -17.95 -4.07
C ASP A 5 -13.27 -17.39 -2.86
N ASP A 6 -12.72 -17.56 -1.66
CA ASP A 6 -13.30 -17.06 -0.41
C ASP A 6 -13.38 -15.52 -0.49
N PRO A 7 -14.58 -14.91 -0.54
CA PRO A 7 -14.75 -13.47 -0.71
C PRO A 7 -14.10 -12.73 0.45
N GLY A 8 -13.01 -12.00 0.17
CA GLY A 8 -12.26 -11.24 1.17
C GLY A 8 -10.98 -11.90 1.68
N ALA A 9 -10.48 -12.94 1.02
CA ALA A 9 -9.13 -13.46 1.25
C ALA A 9 -8.03 -12.40 1.05
N LEU A 10 -6.90 -12.56 1.75
CA LEU A 10 -5.74 -11.69 1.60
C LEU A 10 -4.94 -12.07 0.34
N VAL A 11 -4.67 -11.10 -0.52
CA VAL A 11 -3.80 -11.24 -1.69
C VAL A 11 -2.46 -10.57 -1.39
N LEU A 12 -1.35 -11.30 -1.55
CA LEU A 12 -0.01 -10.76 -1.36
C LEU A 12 0.64 -10.50 -2.73
N SER A 13 1.24 -9.33 -2.91
CA SER A 13 1.93 -8.93 -4.14
C SER A 13 3.19 -8.10 -3.85
N GLY A 14 4.24 -8.23 -4.66
CA GLY A 14 5.52 -7.53 -4.43
C GLY A 14 6.49 -8.29 -3.51
N GLY A 15 7.61 -7.67 -3.14
CA GLY A 15 8.65 -8.28 -2.30
C GLY A 15 9.50 -9.33 -3.03
N GLY A 16 9.48 -9.33 -4.37
CA GLY A 16 10.06 -10.40 -5.20
C GLY A 16 9.12 -11.58 -5.43
N THR A 17 7.91 -11.54 -4.87
CA THR A 17 6.92 -12.62 -4.91
C THR A 17 5.54 -12.04 -5.20
N THR A 18 5.18 -11.91 -6.47
CA THR A 18 3.80 -11.53 -6.82
C THR A 18 2.92 -12.77 -6.89
N MET A 19 1.81 -12.70 -6.16
CA MET A 19 0.51 -13.31 -6.48
C MET A 19 0.11 -14.53 -5.65
N VAL A 20 -1.16 -14.47 -5.23
CA VAL A 20 -2.03 -15.53 -4.67
C VAL A 20 -1.33 -16.87 -4.52
N SER A 21 -0.93 -17.17 -3.29
CA SER A 21 -0.54 -18.51 -2.82
C SER A 21 0.54 -19.23 -3.63
N THR A 22 1.34 -18.56 -4.46
CA THR A 22 2.50 -19.19 -5.12
C THR A 22 3.43 -19.82 -4.08
N ASP A 23 3.66 -19.13 -2.96
CA ASP A 23 4.39 -19.65 -1.81
C ASP A 23 3.68 -20.82 -1.12
N ALA A 24 2.34 -20.87 -1.12
CA ALA A 24 1.63 -22.02 -0.60
C ALA A 24 1.71 -23.20 -1.56
N LEU A 25 1.63 -22.98 -2.88
CA LEU A 25 1.84 -24.01 -3.90
C LEU A 25 3.27 -24.56 -3.82
N LEU A 26 4.27 -23.68 -3.67
CA LEU A 26 5.68 -24.04 -3.48
C LEU A 26 5.92 -24.71 -2.11
N ALA A 27 5.28 -24.26 -1.04
CA ALA A 27 5.38 -24.90 0.28
C ALA A 27 4.71 -26.29 0.28
N GLN A 28 3.58 -26.46 -0.40
CA GLN A 28 2.96 -27.76 -0.58
C GLN A 28 3.79 -28.64 -1.51
N ALA A 29 4.37 -28.09 -2.58
CA ALA A 29 5.32 -28.81 -3.44
C ALA A 29 6.55 -29.26 -2.64
N ALA A 30 7.08 -28.43 -1.74
CA ALA A 30 8.19 -28.79 -0.86
C ALA A 30 7.81 -29.91 0.12
N ARG A 31 6.60 -29.87 0.70
CA ARG A 31 6.09 -30.97 1.54
C ARG A 31 5.94 -32.28 0.77
N LEU A 32 5.44 -32.21 -0.47
CA LEU A 32 5.31 -33.38 -1.34
C LEU A 32 6.67 -33.90 -1.80
N ALA A 33 7.67 -33.03 -2.00
CA ALA A 33 9.04 -33.41 -2.30
C ALA A 33 9.71 -34.11 -1.12
N LEU A 34 9.45 -33.67 0.11
CA LEU A 34 9.87 -34.38 1.33
C LEU A 34 9.20 -35.75 1.43
N LEU A 35 7.89 -35.85 1.17
CA LEU A 35 7.17 -37.13 1.16
C LEU A 35 7.73 -38.09 0.09
N ARG A 36 8.09 -37.59 -1.09
CA ARG A 36 8.76 -38.36 -2.15
C ARG A 36 10.12 -38.88 -1.67
N ALA A 37 10.90 -38.07 -0.95
CA ALA A 37 12.17 -38.48 -0.39
C ALA A 37 12.01 -39.56 0.69
N ASP A 38 11.01 -39.43 1.56
CA ASP A 38 10.67 -40.43 2.58
C ASP A 38 10.25 -41.76 1.93
N ALA A 39 9.41 -41.72 0.87
CA ALA A 39 8.99 -42.90 0.13
C ALA A 39 10.18 -43.67 -0.49
N ARG A 40 11.18 -42.95 -1.01
CA ARG A 40 12.43 -43.57 -1.51
C ARG A 40 13.25 -44.24 -0.42
N ASP A 41 13.34 -43.63 0.76
CA ASP A 41 14.01 -44.26 1.90
C ASP A 41 13.27 -45.53 2.35
N TRP A 42 11.92 -45.50 2.35
CA TRP A 42 11.11 -46.68 2.66
C TRP A 42 11.30 -47.80 1.63
N GLN A 43 11.34 -47.50 0.32
CA GLN A 43 11.68 -48.49 -0.71
C GLN A 43 13.07 -49.09 -0.47
N ALA A 44 14.08 -48.26 -0.19
CA ALA A 44 15.44 -48.75 0.05
C ALA A 44 15.52 -49.67 1.28
N ARG A 45 14.74 -49.38 2.34
CA ARG A 45 14.60 -50.27 3.50
C ARG A 45 13.88 -51.57 3.14
N LEU A 46 12.82 -51.48 2.34
CA LEU A 46 12.02 -52.63 1.93
C LEU A 46 12.82 -53.60 1.06
N GLU A 47 13.66 -53.09 0.15
CA GLU A 47 14.56 -53.92 -0.66
C GLU A 47 15.62 -54.64 0.20
N ARG A 48 16.09 -54.02 1.29
CA ARG A 48 16.97 -54.71 2.26
C ARG A 48 16.23 -55.82 3.00
N ILE A 49 14.96 -55.63 3.34
CA ILE A 49 14.11 -56.66 3.97
C ILE A 49 13.88 -57.81 2.98
N ARG A 50 13.57 -57.52 1.72
CA ARG A 50 13.41 -58.53 0.67
C ARG A 50 14.67 -59.36 0.44
N ALA A 51 15.85 -58.76 0.54
CA ALA A 51 17.11 -59.50 0.43
C ALA A 51 17.30 -60.55 1.53
N LEU A 52 16.53 -60.49 2.62
CA LEU A 52 16.54 -61.46 3.72
C LEU A 52 15.45 -62.55 3.55
N GLU A 53 14.56 -62.44 2.55
CA GLU A 53 13.52 -63.44 2.31
C GLU A 53 14.10 -64.72 1.73
N ALA A 54 13.73 -65.86 2.32
CA ALA A 54 14.22 -67.18 1.92
C ALA A 54 13.46 -67.79 0.71
N LEU A 55 12.26 -67.29 0.40
CA LEU A 55 11.37 -67.83 -0.63
C LEU A 55 11.16 -66.81 -1.76
N PRO A 56 11.58 -67.11 -3.01
CA PRO A 56 11.39 -66.19 -4.13
C PRO A 56 9.93 -66.15 -4.61
N ALA A 57 9.50 -65.00 -5.11
CA ALA A 57 8.25 -64.87 -5.86
C ALA A 57 8.25 -65.87 -7.06
N PRO A 58 7.13 -66.55 -7.40
CA PRO A 58 5.77 -66.38 -6.90
C PRO A 58 5.34 -67.46 -5.87
N ALA A 59 6.25 -68.04 -5.10
CA ALA A 59 5.95 -69.16 -4.21
C ALA A 59 5.20 -68.79 -2.91
N TRP A 60 4.70 -67.55 -2.79
CA TRP A 60 4.07 -67.04 -1.57
C TRP A 60 2.63 -67.52 -1.41
N SER A 61 2.26 -67.89 -0.19
CA SER A 61 0.89 -68.14 0.28
C SER A 61 0.29 -66.90 0.94
N ALA A 62 -1.01 -66.93 1.24
CA ALA A 62 -1.72 -65.79 1.85
C ALA A 62 -1.23 -65.42 3.26
N GLU A 63 -0.52 -66.34 3.94
CA GLU A 63 0.05 -66.12 5.28
C GLU A 63 1.52 -65.67 5.24
N ASP A 64 2.14 -65.64 4.05
CA ASP A 64 3.55 -65.30 3.92
C ASP A 64 3.81 -63.79 3.95
N PRO A 65 4.85 -63.34 4.68
CA PRO A 65 5.21 -61.93 4.76
C PRO A 65 5.58 -61.32 3.41
N GLY A 66 6.03 -62.13 2.43
CA GLY A 66 6.39 -61.67 1.08
C GLY A 66 5.23 -61.02 0.31
N LEU A 67 4.00 -61.48 0.52
CA LEU A 67 2.81 -60.88 -0.11
C LEU A 67 2.52 -59.49 0.48
N ALA A 68 2.67 -59.34 1.80
CA ALA A 68 2.50 -58.07 2.49
C ALA A 68 3.61 -57.06 2.11
N VAL A 69 4.85 -57.53 2.00
CA VAL A 69 6.01 -56.76 1.54
C VAL A 69 5.81 -56.29 0.09
N PHE A 70 5.31 -57.16 -0.78
CA PHE A 70 4.99 -56.80 -2.16
C PHE A 70 3.88 -55.74 -2.27
N ALA A 71 2.80 -55.88 -1.49
CA ALA A 71 1.71 -54.89 -1.43
C ALA A 71 2.19 -53.53 -0.87
N ALA A 72 3.05 -53.56 0.16
CA ALA A 72 3.67 -52.36 0.71
C ALA A 72 4.54 -51.66 -0.35
N ARG A 73 5.33 -52.42 -1.12
CA ARG A 73 6.13 -51.87 -2.22
C ARG A 73 5.25 -51.14 -3.25
N GLN A 74 4.20 -51.78 -3.74
CA GLN A 74 3.29 -51.15 -4.71
C GLN A 74 2.67 -49.87 -4.17
N THR A 75 2.33 -49.84 -2.89
CA THR A 75 1.75 -48.66 -2.24
C THR A 75 2.77 -47.52 -2.13
N ILE A 76 4.00 -47.83 -1.73
CA ILE A 76 5.08 -46.83 -1.62
C ILE A 76 5.46 -46.30 -3.01
N ASP A 77 5.55 -47.16 -4.02
CA ASP A 77 5.80 -46.78 -5.42
C ASP A 77 4.71 -45.80 -5.91
N ALA A 78 3.44 -46.06 -5.58
CA ALA A 78 2.34 -45.16 -5.91
C ALA A 78 2.41 -43.82 -5.17
N VAL A 79 2.86 -43.80 -3.90
CA VAL A 79 3.06 -42.57 -3.12
C VAL A 79 4.22 -41.76 -3.70
N GLU A 80 5.36 -42.38 -4.03
CA GLU A 80 6.51 -41.70 -4.65
C GLU A 80 6.11 -41.06 -5.97
N ALA A 81 5.45 -41.83 -6.86
CA ALA A 81 5.05 -41.36 -8.18
C ALA A 81 4.07 -40.18 -8.10
N ARG A 82 2.99 -40.34 -7.32
CA ARG A 82 1.94 -39.30 -7.21
C ARG A 82 2.41 -38.05 -6.49
N SER A 83 3.21 -38.19 -5.43
CA SER A 83 3.76 -37.02 -4.72
C SER A 83 4.76 -36.26 -5.59
N GLY A 84 5.58 -36.97 -6.38
CA GLY A 84 6.49 -36.36 -7.35
C GLY A 84 5.75 -35.59 -8.46
N GLU A 85 4.79 -36.24 -9.10
CA GLU A 85 4.00 -35.63 -10.18
C GLU A 85 3.22 -34.38 -9.70
N LEU A 86 2.64 -34.46 -8.50
CA LEU A 86 1.91 -33.33 -7.92
C LEU A 86 2.84 -32.19 -7.52
N ALA A 87 4.01 -32.48 -6.93
CA ALA A 87 5.00 -31.46 -6.62
C ALA A 87 5.48 -30.72 -7.87
N GLU A 88 5.82 -31.45 -8.93
CA GLU A 88 6.26 -30.88 -10.22
C GLU A 88 5.15 -30.05 -10.86
N SER A 89 3.91 -30.53 -10.84
CA SER A 89 2.75 -29.80 -11.37
C SER A 89 2.47 -28.50 -10.62
N LEU A 90 2.63 -28.50 -9.30
CA LEU A 90 2.47 -27.31 -8.46
C LEU A 90 3.55 -26.25 -8.74
N VAL A 91 4.80 -26.68 -8.98
CA VAL A 91 5.88 -25.77 -9.39
C VAL A 91 5.61 -25.17 -10.76
N VAL A 92 5.21 -25.98 -11.75
CA VAL A 92 4.87 -25.49 -13.10
C VAL A 92 3.68 -24.53 -13.06
N ALA A 93 2.66 -24.83 -12.26
CA ALA A 93 1.53 -23.92 -12.06
C ALA A 93 1.98 -22.59 -11.45
N ALA A 94 2.79 -22.64 -10.38
CA ALA A 94 3.37 -21.46 -9.74
C ALA A 94 4.16 -20.59 -10.72
N GLU A 95 5.00 -21.18 -11.58
CA GLU A 95 5.76 -20.48 -12.61
C GLU A 95 4.87 -19.86 -13.69
N ALA A 96 3.87 -20.60 -14.17
CA ALA A 96 2.92 -20.14 -15.19
C ALA A 96 2.07 -18.96 -14.70
N TYR A 97 1.58 -19.03 -13.46
CA TYR A 97 0.91 -17.91 -12.81
C TYR A 97 1.86 -16.71 -12.71
N GLY A 98 3.08 -16.88 -12.20
CA GLY A 98 4.06 -15.80 -12.12
C GLY A 98 4.36 -15.15 -13.48
N GLN A 99 4.37 -15.92 -14.57
CA GLN A 99 4.57 -15.39 -15.92
C GLN A 99 3.35 -14.63 -16.46
N ALA A 100 2.13 -15.14 -16.22
CA ALA A 100 0.90 -14.48 -16.61
C ALA A 100 0.78 -13.09 -15.97
N ASP A 101 1.12 -12.98 -14.69
CA ASP A 101 1.03 -11.71 -13.95
C ASP A 101 2.10 -10.69 -14.35
N ARG A 102 3.34 -11.12 -14.59
CA ARG A 102 4.36 -10.24 -15.20
C ARG A 102 3.90 -9.69 -16.56
N THR A 103 3.23 -10.51 -17.35
CA THR A 103 2.69 -10.13 -18.65
C THR A 103 1.51 -9.16 -18.50
N ALA A 104 0.59 -9.42 -17.57
CA ALA A 104 -0.53 -8.54 -17.27
C ALA A 104 -0.05 -7.18 -16.74
N ALA A 105 0.92 -7.16 -15.83
CA ALA A 105 1.53 -5.95 -15.31
C ALA A 105 2.25 -5.15 -16.40
N MET A 106 2.96 -5.83 -17.31
CA MET A 106 3.60 -5.19 -18.47
C MET A 106 2.56 -4.58 -19.41
N LEU A 107 1.51 -5.32 -19.77
CA LEU A 107 0.42 -4.83 -20.62
C LEU A 107 -0.32 -3.65 -19.99
N ALA A 108 -0.57 -3.70 -18.68
CA ALA A 108 -1.22 -2.62 -17.94
C ALA A 108 -0.38 -1.34 -17.95
N ARG A 109 0.95 -1.44 -17.75
CA ARG A 109 1.87 -0.30 -17.87
C ARG A 109 1.85 0.29 -19.27
N MET A 110 2.04 -0.55 -20.30
CA MET A 110 2.04 -0.11 -21.70
C MET A 110 0.72 0.54 -22.12
N THR A 111 -0.41 -0.04 -21.70
CA THR A 111 -1.74 0.52 -21.96
C THR A 111 -1.92 1.87 -21.25
N GLY A 112 -1.41 1.98 -20.02
CA GLY A 112 -1.39 3.22 -19.25
C GLY A 112 -0.58 4.33 -19.90
N ALA A 113 0.65 4.02 -20.32
CA ALA A 113 1.52 4.95 -21.02
C ALA A 113 0.91 5.42 -22.34
N TRP A 114 0.31 4.49 -23.11
CA TRP A 114 -0.38 4.82 -24.36
C TRP A 114 -1.60 5.74 -24.14
N LEU A 115 -2.43 5.45 -23.14
CA LEU A 115 -3.57 6.29 -22.78
C LEU A 115 -3.12 7.67 -22.30
N GLY A 116 -2.11 7.74 -21.43
CA GLY A 116 -1.54 9.00 -20.94
C GLY A 116 -0.98 9.86 -22.07
N HIS A 117 -0.13 9.28 -22.93
CA HIS A 117 0.41 9.95 -24.10
C HIS A 117 -0.68 10.49 -25.04
N SER A 118 -1.70 9.66 -25.31
CA SER A 118 -2.82 10.03 -26.18
C SER A 118 -3.65 11.18 -25.59
N LEU A 119 -3.93 11.14 -24.28
CA LEU A 119 -4.60 12.23 -23.58
C LEU A 119 -3.77 13.52 -23.60
N GLY A 120 -2.46 13.43 -23.35
CA GLY A 120 -1.53 14.56 -23.42
C GLY A 120 -1.51 15.22 -24.80
N ARG A 121 -1.46 14.42 -25.86
CA ARG A 121 -1.50 14.92 -27.25
C ARG A 121 -2.81 15.63 -27.60
N LEU A 122 -3.92 15.21 -26.99
CA LEU A 122 -5.23 15.80 -27.20
C LEU A 122 -5.51 16.98 -26.26
N ALA A 123 -4.76 17.13 -25.16
CA ALA A 123 -4.96 18.18 -24.17
C ALA A 123 -4.97 19.60 -24.78
N PRO A 124 -4.08 20.00 -25.71
CA PRO A 124 -4.14 21.32 -26.35
C PRO A 124 -5.45 21.57 -27.11
N LEU A 125 -6.03 20.53 -27.72
CA LEU A 125 -7.31 20.63 -28.44
C LEU A 125 -8.49 20.75 -27.47
N VAL A 126 -8.45 20.02 -26.36
CA VAL A 126 -9.45 20.11 -25.28
C VAL A 126 -9.38 21.46 -24.57
N PHE A 127 -8.18 21.97 -24.25
CA PHE A 127 -7.98 23.29 -23.68
C PHE A 127 -8.39 24.40 -24.66
N ALA A 128 -8.07 24.29 -25.95
CA ALA A 128 -8.52 25.24 -26.97
C ALA A 128 -10.05 25.24 -27.14
N ALA A 129 -10.72 24.10 -26.99
CA ALA A 129 -12.18 24.00 -27.03
C ALA A 129 -12.86 24.45 -25.72
N ALA A 130 -12.18 24.32 -24.57
CA ALA A 130 -12.72 24.69 -23.26
C ALA A 130 -12.60 26.19 -22.92
N ILE A 131 -11.59 26.89 -23.46
CA ILE A 131 -11.39 28.34 -23.23
C ILE A 131 -12.61 29.20 -23.67
N PRO A 132 -13.24 28.98 -24.84
CA PRO A 132 -14.46 29.71 -25.21
C PRO A 132 -15.65 29.45 -24.27
N ALA A 133 -15.78 28.23 -23.73
CA ALA A 133 -16.88 27.87 -22.82
C ALA A 133 -16.68 28.44 -21.40
N ALA A 134 -15.44 28.45 -20.90
CA ALA A 134 -15.10 29.01 -19.59
C ALA A 134 -15.10 30.55 -19.58
N THR A 135 -14.69 31.20 -20.68
CA THR A 135 -14.71 32.67 -20.81
C THR A 135 -16.13 33.23 -20.96
N ALA A 136 -17.05 32.51 -21.62
CA ALA A 136 -18.46 32.91 -21.69
C ALA A 136 -19.13 32.95 -20.29
N GLY A 137 -18.83 31.99 -19.41
CA GLY A 137 -19.34 31.97 -18.03
C GLY A 137 -18.73 33.06 -17.14
N ALA A 138 -17.43 33.31 -17.25
CA ALA A 138 -16.73 34.33 -16.49
C ALA A 138 -17.13 35.76 -16.91
N VAL A 139 -17.32 36.01 -18.21
CA VAL A 139 -17.78 37.31 -18.75
C VAL A 139 -19.25 37.57 -18.40
N ALA A 140 -20.11 36.55 -18.43
CA ALA A 140 -21.51 36.67 -17.99
C ALA A 140 -21.62 36.95 -16.48
N TRP A 141 -20.75 36.36 -15.65
CA TRP A 141 -20.67 36.65 -14.21
C TRP A 141 -20.19 38.08 -13.93
N LEU A 142 -19.15 38.54 -14.66
CA LEU A 142 -18.62 39.90 -14.52
C LEU A 142 -19.61 40.98 -14.99
N LEU A 143 -20.32 40.74 -16.10
CA LEU A 143 -21.36 41.63 -16.62
C LEU A 143 -22.61 41.62 -15.74
N GLY A 144 -22.98 40.47 -15.17
CA GLY A 144 -24.09 40.35 -14.22
C GLY A 144 -23.82 41.02 -12.86
N GLY A 145 -22.55 41.15 -12.47
CA GLY A 145 -22.13 41.91 -11.28
C GLY A 145 -22.13 43.42 -11.50
N LEU A 146 -21.85 43.89 -12.72
CA LEU A 146 -21.84 45.32 -13.06
C LEU A 146 -23.24 45.91 -13.31
N LEU A 147 -24.23 45.07 -13.64
CA LEU A 147 -25.62 45.48 -13.92
C LEU A 147 -26.56 45.41 -12.70
N ARG A 148 -26.11 44.89 -11.55
CA ARG A 148 -26.93 44.79 -10.33
C ARG A 148 -26.60 45.91 -9.34
N ARG A 149 -27.16 47.09 -9.57
CA ARG A 149 -27.35 48.11 -8.53
C ARG A 149 -28.69 47.89 -7.84
N ASP A 150 -28.60 47.64 -6.53
CA ASP A 150 -29.60 47.84 -5.48
C ASP A 150 -31.05 47.33 -5.71
N ALA A 151 -31.33 46.14 -5.21
CA ALA A 151 -32.66 45.77 -4.74
C ALA A 151 -32.53 44.89 -3.47
N PRO A 152 -33.01 45.35 -2.30
CA PRO A 152 -32.98 44.54 -1.09
C PRO A 152 -34.12 43.52 -1.13
N GLY A 153 -33.78 42.23 -0.99
CA GLY A 153 -34.74 41.15 -0.76
C GLY A 153 -34.98 40.22 -1.95
N THR A 154 -33.97 39.42 -2.33
CA THR A 154 -34.19 38.16 -3.07
C THR A 154 -33.19 37.11 -2.59
N ALA A 155 -33.66 35.87 -2.45
CA ALA A 155 -32.92 34.74 -1.90
C ALA A 155 -31.61 34.49 -2.65
N ARG A 156 -30.54 34.17 -1.91
CA ARG A 156 -29.30 33.60 -2.45
C ARG A 156 -29.64 32.28 -3.16
N SER A 157 -29.70 32.28 -4.49
CA SER A 157 -29.54 31.04 -5.26
C SER A 157 -28.05 30.66 -5.22
N PRO A 158 -27.67 29.43 -4.84
CA PRO A 158 -26.29 28.98 -4.92
C PRO A 158 -25.87 28.95 -6.39
N GLY A 159 -24.70 29.48 -6.70
CA GLY A 159 -24.07 29.26 -8.01
C GLY A 159 -23.77 27.78 -8.24
N PRO A 160 -23.46 27.36 -9.48
CA PRO A 160 -23.17 25.96 -9.77
C PRO A 160 -21.92 25.52 -8.99
N ASP A 161 -22.13 24.53 -8.15
CA ASP A 161 -21.10 23.90 -7.33
C ASP A 161 -20.20 23.03 -8.20
N VAL A 162 -19.09 23.60 -8.65
CA VAL A 162 -18.06 22.89 -9.44
C VAL A 162 -17.30 21.84 -8.62
N ALA A 163 -17.41 21.84 -7.29
CA ALA A 163 -16.86 20.80 -6.43
C ALA A 163 -17.77 19.56 -6.32
N GLY A 164 -19.07 19.72 -6.60
CA GLY A 164 -20.06 18.64 -6.61
C GLY A 164 -19.99 17.70 -7.82
N LEU A 165 -19.15 18.00 -8.84
CA LEU A 165 -19.10 17.21 -10.07
C LEU A 165 -18.35 15.87 -9.94
N TRP A 166 -17.61 15.65 -8.85
CA TRP A 166 -16.75 14.46 -8.66
C TRP A 166 -17.21 13.52 -7.52
N ILE A 167 -18.18 13.91 -6.68
CA ILE A 167 -18.59 13.19 -5.46
C ILE A 167 -20.05 12.70 -5.57
N GLY A 168 -20.38 12.02 -6.68
CA GLY A 168 -21.78 11.69 -7.00
C GLY A 168 -22.31 10.38 -6.41
N ASP A 169 -21.48 9.32 -6.34
CA ASP A 169 -21.91 7.99 -5.88
C ASP A 169 -20.78 7.25 -5.15
N PRO A 170 -20.92 6.95 -3.84
CA PRO A 170 -19.98 6.11 -3.08
C PRO A 170 -19.66 4.77 -3.74
N ARG A 171 -20.56 4.22 -4.56
CA ARG A 171 -20.35 2.96 -5.29
C ARG A 171 -19.33 3.09 -6.41
N LEU A 172 -19.23 4.26 -7.05
CA LEU A 172 -18.22 4.51 -8.07
C LEU A 172 -16.82 4.63 -7.43
N LEU A 173 -16.74 5.29 -6.28
CA LEU A 173 -15.48 5.46 -5.54
C LEU A 173 -15.00 4.15 -4.89
N ALA A 174 -15.91 3.19 -4.68
CA ALA A 174 -15.64 1.86 -4.15
C ALA A 174 -15.57 0.76 -5.23
N ASN A 175 -15.47 1.12 -6.51
CA ASN A 175 -15.40 0.14 -7.60
C ASN A 175 -13.93 -0.18 -7.93
N PRO A 176 -13.48 -1.46 -7.85
CA PRO A 176 -12.10 -1.85 -8.15
C PRO A 176 -11.61 -1.42 -9.54
N ALA A 177 -12.49 -1.43 -10.56
CA ALA A 177 -12.13 -1.03 -11.91
C ALA A 177 -11.85 0.48 -12.00
N VAL A 178 -12.58 1.30 -11.25
CA VAL A 178 -12.34 2.75 -11.15
C VAL A 178 -11.02 3.02 -10.42
N VAL A 179 -10.75 2.31 -9.32
CA VAL A 179 -9.49 2.41 -8.57
C VAL A 179 -8.30 2.03 -9.46
N ALA A 180 -8.42 0.95 -10.23
CA ALA A 180 -7.40 0.53 -11.20
C ALA A 180 -7.17 1.59 -12.29
N LEU A 181 -8.25 2.17 -12.84
CA LEU A 181 -8.15 3.25 -13.83
C LEU A 181 -7.44 4.48 -13.26
N VAL A 182 -7.78 4.91 -12.05
CA VAL A 182 -7.10 6.04 -11.39
C VAL A 182 -5.62 5.74 -11.19
N ARG A 183 -5.28 4.53 -10.75
CA ARG A 183 -3.87 4.11 -10.59
C ARG A 183 -3.10 4.22 -11.90
N VAL A 184 -3.71 3.78 -13.00
CA VAL A 184 -3.12 3.86 -14.34
C VAL A 184 -2.95 5.31 -14.79
N LEU A 185 -3.97 6.15 -14.61
CA LEU A 185 -3.92 7.57 -14.98
C LEU A 185 -2.88 8.36 -14.18
N VAL A 186 -2.76 8.10 -12.88
CA VAL A 186 -1.74 8.74 -12.03
C VAL A 186 -0.34 8.30 -12.45
N SER A 187 -0.17 7.03 -12.85
CA SER A 187 1.13 6.51 -13.30
C SER A 187 1.57 7.05 -14.64
N SER A 188 0.64 7.57 -15.46
CA SER A 188 0.91 8.03 -16.82
C SER A 188 1.02 9.55 -16.94
N VAL A 189 1.12 10.28 -15.81
CA VAL A 189 1.24 11.75 -15.81
C VAL A 189 2.46 12.25 -16.58
N ASP A 190 3.59 11.52 -16.53
CA ASP A 190 4.78 11.89 -17.29
C ASP A 190 4.60 11.66 -18.80
N ASP A 191 3.87 10.61 -19.19
CA ASP A 191 3.49 10.37 -20.59
C ASP A 191 2.47 11.41 -21.10
N VAL A 192 1.57 11.89 -20.23
CA VAL A 192 0.68 13.02 -20.52
C VAL A 192 1.49 14.28 -20.80
N ALA A 193 2.50 14.57 -19.98
CA ALA A 193 3.37 15.72 -20.20
C ALA A 193 4.17 15.59 -21.50
N ALA A 194 4.76 14.42 -21.76
CA ALA A 194 5.49 14.12 -22.98
C ALA A 194 4.61 14.23 -24.24
N GLY A 195 3.37 13.74 -24.17
CA GLY A 195 2.36 13.90 -25.23
C GLY A 195 1.98 15.35 -25.46
N ALA A 196 1.84 16.16 -24.40
CA ALA A 196 1.51 17.58 -24.49
C ALA A 196 2.61 18.42 -25.13
N VAL A 197 3.89 18.07 -24.93
CA VAL A 197 5.03 18.72 -25.59
C VAL A 197 5.41 18.11 -26.94
N GLY A 198 4.64 17.11 -27.41
CA GLY A 198 4.78 16.52 -28.74
C GLY A 198 5.89 15.50 -28.91
N VAL A 199 6.41 14.92 -27.83
CA VAL A 199 7.44 13.86 -27.90
C VAL A 199 6.82 12.60 -28.51
N PRO A 200 7.39 12.01 -29.58
CA PRO A 200 6.88 10.77 -30.15
C PRO A 200 6.85 9.61 -29.13
N PHE A 201 5.76 8.82 -29.10
CA PHE A 201 5.56 7.73 -28.13
C PHE A 201 6.76 6.76 -27.98
N PRO A 202 7.43 6.29 -29.06
CA PRO A 202 8.60 5.40 -28.90
C PRO A 202 9.77 6.06 -28.14
N VAL A 203 9.89 7.38 -28.22
CA VAL A 203 10.90 8.17 -27.51
C VAL A 203 10.46 8.42 -26.06
N SER A 204 9.17 8.67 -25.82
CA SER A 204 8.58 8.78 -24.47
C SER A 204 8.75 7.48 -23.67
N ALA A 205 8.35 6.34 -24.25
CA ALA A 205 8.47 5.03 -23.61
C ALA A 205 9.92 4.65 -23.30
N ALA A 206 10.87 5.06 -24.16
CA ALA A 206 12.30 4.82 -23.92
C ALA A 206 12.91 5.72 -22.83
N LEU A 207 12.36 6.91 -22.60
CA LEU A 207 12.91 7.89 -21.65
C LEU A 207 12.14 7.95 -20.31
N GLY A 208 10.87 7.56 -20.30
CA GLY A 208 9.99 7.50 -19.12
C GLY A 208 10.24 6.27 -18.24
N ASP A 209 9.28 5.97 -17.38
CA ASP A 209 9.36 4.86 -16.40
C ASP A 209 9.45 3.46 -17.04
N GLU A 210 9.11 3.33 -18.32
CA GLU A 210 9.25 2.08 -19.09
C GLU A 210 10.68 1.85 -19.64
N GLY A 211 11.56 2.86 -19.57
CA GLY A 211 12.91 2.84 -20.14
C GLY A 211 13.97 3.38 -19.17
N ALA A 212 14.60 4.51 -19.50
CA ALA A 212 15.72 5.07 -18.74
C ALA A 212 15.33 5.73 -17.40
N GLY A 213 14.03 5.92 -17.12
CA GLY A 213 13.54 6.49 -15.85
C GLY A 213 13.98 7.94 -15.60
N LEU A 214 14.23 8.72 -16.67
CA LEU A 214 14.84 10.06 -16.61
C LEU A 214 13.84 11.18 -16.28
N PHE A 215 12.54 10.93 -16.43
CA PHE A 215 11.45 11.85 -16.08
C PHE A 215 10.58 11.18 -15.03
N GLY A 216 10.81 11.49 -13.76
CA GLY A 216 9.96 11.03 -12.67
C GLY A 216 8.95 12.10 -12.23
N VAL A 217 7.90 11.63 -11.55
CA VAL A 217 6.83 12.36 -10.86
C VAL A 217 7.28 13.67 -10.17
N THR A 218 8.53 13.75 -9.72
CA THR A 218 9.11 14.90 -9.00
C THR A 218 9.15 16.20 -9.81
N THR A 219 9.38 16.16 -11.13
CA THR A 219 9.57 17.39 -11.95
C THR A 219 8.26 18.10 -12.31
N THR A 220 7.22 17.33 -12.64
CA THR A 220 5.89 17.86 -13.03
C THR A 220 5.09 18.30 -11.79
N ALA A 221 5.22 17.57 -10.68
CA ALA A 221 4.59 17.93 -9.42
C ALA A 221 5.18 19.21 -8.82
N ALA A 222 6.52 19.38 -8.84
CA ALA A 222 7.18 20.61 -8.42
C ALA A 222 6.77 21.83 -9.27
N GLY A 223 6.63 21.68 -10.59
CA GLY A 223 6.18 22.74 -11.49
C GLY A 223 4.74 23.19 -11.23
N THR A 224 3.83 22.22 -11.05
CA THR A 224 2.42 22.49 -10.72
C THR A 224 2.28 23.15 -9.35
N LEU A 225 3.06 22.69 -8.37
CA LEU A 225 3.11 23.25 -7.03
C LEU A 225 3.68 24.68 -7.02
N ALA A 226 4.68 24.97 -7.84
CA ALA A 226 5.22 26.32 -8.01
C ALA A 226 4.17 27.29 -8.57
N VAL A 227 3.38 26.87 -9.57
CA VAL A 227 2.29 27.68 -10.13
C VAL A 227 1.20 27.91 -9.07
N ALA A 228 0.75 26.87 -8.37
CA ALA A 228 -0.25 27.00 -7.31
C ALA A 228 0.20 27.93 -6.17
N ARG A 229 1.47 27.82 -5.74
CA ARG A 229 2.08 28.69 -4.70
C ARG A 229 2.14 30.16 -5.12
N SER A 230 2.34 30.43 -6.41
CA SER A 230 2.42 31.79 -6.95
C SER A 230 1.08 32.53 -6.92
N ILE A 231 -0.04 31.81 -7.04
CA ILE A 231 -1.41 32.36 -6.92
C ILE A 231 -1.98 32.26 -5.49
N GLY A 232 -1.15 31.89 -4.50
CA GLY A 232 -1.53 31.85 -3.09
C GLY A 232 -2.17 30.55 -2.60
N MET A 233 -2.26 29.51 -3.45
CA MET A 233 -2.73 28.18 -3.10
C MET A 233 -1.56 27.27 -2.68
N LEU A 234 -1.82 26.21 -1.91
CA LEU A 234 -0.79 25.22 -1.51
C LEU A 234 0.47 25.80 -0.81
N ARG A 235 0.32 26.92 -0.09
CA ARG A 235 1.42 27.52 0.70
C ARG A 235 1.63 26.74 2.00
N GLU A 236 2.86 26.25 2.16
CA GLU A 236 3.33 25.63 3.39
C GLU A 236 3.66 26.68 4.45
N THR A 237 3.33 26.40 5.71
CA THR A 237 3.63 27.29 6.84
C THR A 237 4.49 26.55 7.88
N PRO A 238 5.28 27.27 8.70
CA PRO A 238 6.07 26.65 9.75
C PRO A 238 5.16 25.86 10.71
N VAL A 239 5.60 24.71 11.17
CA VAL A 239 4.84 23.88 12.11
C VAL A 239 5.48 23.96 13.48
N THR A 240 4.67 24.05 14.53
CA THR A 240 5.10 23.88 15.92
C THR A 240 4.53 22.58 16.44
N VAL A 241 5.32 21.79 17.15
CA VAL A 241 4.88 20.53 17.74
C VAL A 241 4.76 20.68 19.26
N THR A 242 3.73 20.05 19.82
CA THR A 242 3.53 20.02 21.28
C THR A 242 3.14 18.62 21.73
N ARG A 243 3.63 18.22 22.91
CA ARG A 243 3.24 16.96 23.56
C ARG A 243 1.84 17.08 24.15
N VAL A 244 0.97 16.15 23.80
CA VAL A 244 -0.41 16.09 24.30
C VAL A 244 -0.48 15.15 25.51
N GLY A 245 -0.61 15.75 26.69
CA GLY A 245 -0.73 15.01 27.95
C GLY A 245 0.58 14.36 28.43
N LYS A 246 0.48 13.59 29.52
CA LYS A 246 1.63 12.89 30.12
C LYS A 246 1.93 11.57 29.40
N PRO A 247 3.20 11.14 29.32
CA PRO A 247 3.56 9.81 28.86
C PRO A 247 2.86 8.71 29.66
N ARG A 248 2.54 7.59 29.02
CA ARG A 248 1.84 6.46 29.62
C ARG A 248 2.58 5.15 29.36
N PRO A 249 2.48 4.15 30.24
CA PRO A 249 3.00 2.81 29.95
C PRO A 249 2.41 2.23 28.67
N ALA A 250 3.23 1.53 27.88
CA ALA A 250 2.84 0.85 26.66
C ALA A 250 3.33 -0.60 26.70
N ARG A 251 2.49 -1.55 26.30
CA ARG A 251 2.92 -2.95 26.12
C ARG A 251 3.48 -3.11 24.71
N PRO A 252 4.52 -3.92 24.49
CA PRO A 252 4.96 -4.27 23.13
C PRO A 252 3.79 -4.73 22.26
N PRO A 253 3.66 -4.29 20.99
CA PRO A 253 2.63 -4.79 20.08
C PRO A 253 2.86 -6.26 19.71
N GLY A 254 1.79 -7.04 19.65
CA GLY A 254 1.84 -8.46 19.26
C GLY A 254 1.77 -8.72 17.75
N GLY A 255 1.45 -7.71 16.94
CA GLY A 255 1.25 -7.87 15.50
C GLY A 255 0.63 -6.65 14.82
N PHE A 256 0.19 -6.82 13.58
CA PHE A 256 -0.38 -5.78 12.74
C PHE A 256 -1.67 -5.20 13.33
N ALA A 257 -2.51 -6.01 13.98
CA ALA A 257 -3.73 -5.53 14.62
C ALA A 257 -3.42 -4.49 15.71
N ASP A 258 -2.38 -4.75 16.53
CA ASP A 258 -1.90 -3.79 17.52
C ASP A 258 -1.30 -2.55 16.87
N LEU A 259 -0.53 -2.72 15.78
CA LEU A 259 0.03 -1.59 15.05
C LEU A 259 -1.08 -0.66 14.52
N ALA A 260 -2.07 -1.20 13.81
CA ALA A 260 -3.21 -0.46 13.27
C ALA A 260 -4.11 0.15 14.36
N ALA A 261 -4.27 -0.54 15.50
CA ALA A 261 -5.06 -0.06 16.63
C ALA A 261 -4.42 1.18 17.31
N ARG A 262 -3.09 1.27 17.29
CA ARG A 262 -2.33 2.35 17.94
C ARG A 262 -2.20 3.62 17.10
N ILE A 263 -2.46 3.54 15.79
CA ILE A 263 -2.53 4.71 14.90
C ILE A 263 -3.57 5.71 15.43
N PRO A 264 -3.18 6.98 15.70
CA PRO A 264 -4.11 8.01 16.15
C PRO A 264 -5.23 8.23 15.13
N ARG A 265 -6.47 8.31 15.63
CA ARG A 265 -7.56 8.91 14.85
C ARG A 265 -7.38 10.42 14.96
N VAL A 266 -7.02 11.06 13.86
CA VAL A 266 -6.84 12.50 13.86
C VAL A 266 -8.21 13.15 13.93
N SER A 267 -8.36 14.05 14.90
CA SER A 267 -9.55 14.88 15.10
C SER A 267 -9.07 16.30 15.36
N THR A 268 -9.91 17.30 15.10
CA THR A 268 -9.62 18.69 15.45
C THR A 268 -9.19 18.79 16.93
N GLY A 269 -8.05 19.43 17.20
CA GLY A 269 -7.52 19.56 18.57
C GLY A 269 -6.78 18.33 19.11
N GLY A 270 -6.88 17.17 18.45
CA GLY A 270 -6.36 15.89 18.93
C GLY A 270 -4.89 15.63 18.59
N PRO A 271 -4.29 14.59 19.20
CA PRO A 271 -2.95 14.13 18.84
C PRO A 271 -2.93 13.48 17.45
N GLN A 272 -1.92 13.81 16.64
CA GLN A 272 -1.71 13.31 15.28
C GLN A 272 -0.66 12.21 15.23
N VAL A 273 0.30 12.24 16.17
CA VAL A 273 1.42 11.29 16.23
C VAL A 273 1.44 10.64 17.61
N ARG A 274 1.67 9.34 17.66
CA ARG A 274 1.99 8.60 18.90
C ARG A 274 3.37 8.00 18.75
N ILE A 275 4.25 8.25 19.71
CA ILE A 275 5.62 7.72 19.72
C ILE A 275 5.77 6.84 20.95
N GLU A 276 6.16 5.58 20.73
CA GLU A 276 6.44 4.63 21.80
C GLU A 276 7.93 4.31 21.85
N ARG A 277 8.47 4.30 23.06
CA ARG A 277 9.86 3.92 23.35
C ARG A 277 9.90 2.60 24.09
N TYR A 278 10.71 1.67 23.61
CA TYR A 278 11.02 0.39 24.23
C TYR A 278 12.53 0.28 24.50
N GLY A 279 12.93 -0.67 25.34
CA GLY A 279 14.34 -0.90 25.67
C GLY A 279 14.96 0.15 26.62
N GLY A 280 16.22 -0.09 26.98
CA GLY A 280 17.05 0.78 27.81
C GLY A 280 17.63 1.95 27.03
N ALA A 281 18.56 2.70 27.62
CA ALA A 281 19.22 3.82 26.95
C ALA A 281 20.22 3.38 25.87
N ALA A 282 20.74 2.15 25.98
CA ALA A 282 21.73 1.60 25.04
C ALA A 282 21.09 0.99 23.79
N ASP A 283 19.89 0.44 23.92
CA ASP A 283 19.18 -0.38 22.94
C ASP A 283 17.73 0.14 22.71
N ALA A 284 17.57 1.46 22.66
CA ALA A 284 16.26 2.07 22.49
C ALA A 284 15.66 1.74 21.12
N ALA A 285 14.41 1.27 21.14
CA ALA A 285 13.62 1.02 19.95
C ALA A 285 12.35 1.87 19.96
N TRP A 286 11.95 2.37 18.80
CA TRP A 286 10.87 3.34 18.67
C TRP A 286 9.83 2.91 17.66
N LEU A 287 8.56 2.99 18.06
CA LEU A 287 7.43 2.87 17.15
C LEU A 287 6.79 4.25 16.96
N VAL A 288 6.70 4.70 15.72
CA VAL A 288 6.16 6.03 15.37
C VAL A 288 4.86 5.85 14.61
N TYR A 289 3.73 6.05 15.29
CA TYR A 289 2.40 5.91 14.72
C TYR A 289 1.87 7.26 14.22
N ILE A 290 1.55 7.34 12.93
CA ILE A 290 1.20 8.58 12.24
C ILE A 290 -0.24 8.48 11.73
N GLY A 291 -1.10 9.37 12.22
CA GLY A 291 -2.50 9.43 11.81
C GLY A 291 -2.70 9.93 10.37
N GLY A 292 -3.88 9.65 9.82
CA GLY A 292 -4.33 10.18 8.52
C GLY A 292 -4.94 11.58 8.61
N THR A 293 -5.57 12.05 7.53
CA THR A 293 -6.11 13.41 7.38
C THR A 293 -7.15 13.79 8.46
N ALA A 294 -7.06 15.03 8.99
CA ALA A 294 -7.99 15.57 9.98
C ALA A 294 -9.27 16.12 9.35
N GLU A 295 -9.16 16.70 8.15
CA GLU A 295 -10.26 17.38 7.47
C GLU A 295 -10.14 17.19 5.94
N TRP A 296 -11.23 16.74 5.31
CA TRP A 296 -11.33 16.49 3.87
C TRP A 296 -11.85 17.73 3.10
N SER A 297 -11.56 18.93 3.61
CA SER A 297 -11.92 20.20 2.97
C SER A 297 -10.78 20.69 2.07
N PRO A 298 -11.06 21.18 0.85
CA PRO A 298 -10.08 21.84 -0.01
C PRO A 298 -9.68 23.25 0.48
N VAL A 299 -10.32 23.77 1.54
CA VAL A 299 -9.99 25.06 2.16
C VAL A 299 -9.17 24.80 3.43
N SER A 300 -7.89 25.19 3.41
CA SER A 300 -6.97 25.09 4.55
C SER A 300 -7.44 25.95 5.73
N ALA A 301 -7.97 25.33 6.78
CA ALA A 301 -8.25 25.98 8.06
C ALA A 301 -7.33 25.42 9.17
N GLY A 302 -6.09 25.91 9.25
CA GLY A 302 -5.25 25.83 10.46
C GLY A 302 -4.53 24.51 10.79
N GLU A 303 -4.83 23.39 10.13
CA GLU A 303 -4.24 22.06 10.43
C GLU A 303 -3.26 21.57 9.34
N PRO A 304 -2.11 20.94 9.68
CA PRO A 304 -1.16 20.40 8.70
C PRO A 304 -1.54 19.03 8.10
N TRP A 305 -2.71 18.50 8.44
CA TRP A 305 -3.30 17.26 7.91
C TRP A 305 -4.53 17.57 7.05
N ASP A 306 -4.32 18.32 5.96
CA ASP A 306 -5.35 18.78 5.01
C ASP A 306 -5.09 18.28 3.57
N MET A 307 -6.06 18.45 2.66
CA MET A 307 -5.92 18.05 1.24
C MET A 307 -4.73 18.74 0.54
N THR A 308 -4.42 19.98 0.94
CA THR A 308 -3.23 20.73 0.49
C THR A 308 -1.95 19.96 0.81
N SER A 309 -1.84 19.43 2.02
CA SER A 309 -0.72 18.63 2.48
C SER A 309 -0.73 17.23 1.85
N ASN A 310 -1.89 16.69 1.46
CA ASN A 310 -1.96 15.43 0.70
C ASN A 310 -1.37 15.58 -0.71
N ILE A 311 -1.74 16.66 -1.42
CA ILE A 311 -1.18 16.98 -2.74
C ILE A 311 0.31 17.33 -2.63
N THR A 312 0.70 18.09 -1.61
CA THR A 312 2.11 18.47 -1.37
C THR A 312 2.96 17.28 -0.94
N ALA A 313 2.45 16.37 -0.10
CA ALA A 313 3.20 15.18 0.33
C ALA A 313 3.41 14.18 -0.81
N VAL A 314 2.46 14.08 -1.74
CA VAL A 314 2.65 13.28 -2.97
C VAL A 314 3.69 13.94 -3.89
N ALA A 315 3.77 15.28 -3.90
CA ALA A 315 4.70 16.04 -4.74
C ALA A 315 6.14 16.13 -4.20
N GLU A 316 6.32 16.36 -2.89
CA GLU A 316 7.62 16.68 -2.27
C GLU A 316 7.65 16.27 -0.77
N GLN A 317 8.85 16.07 -0.20
CA GLN A 317 9.08 15.87 1.25
C GLN A 317 8.84 17.16 2.10
N GLY A 318 8.09 18.13 1.57
CA GLY A 318 7.90 19.46 2.14
C GLY A 318 6.59 19.66 2.92
N ALA A 319 5.78 18.62 3.09
CA ALA A 319 4.47 18.73 3.73
C ALA A 319 4.59 19.08 5.22
N GLY A 320 3.69 19.94 5.73
CA GLY A 320 3.63 20.30 7.14
C GLY A 320 3.53 19.09 8.08
N SER A 321 2.82 18.04 7.65
CA SER A 321 2.72 16.76 8.38
C SER A 321 4.05 16.01 8.50
N TYR A 322 4.89 16.00 7.45
CA TYR A 322 6.24 15.42 7.51
C TYR A 322 7.12 16.17 8.52
N ARG A 323 7.17 17.51 8.42
CA ARG A 323 7.94 18.34 9.37
C ARG A 323 7.45 18.15 10.80
N ALA A 324 6.15 18.06 11.02
CA ALA A 324 5.57 17.80 12.34
C ALA A 324 6.05 16.47 12.93
N VAL A 325 6.09 15.41 12.13
CA VAL A 325 6.53 14.09 12.59
C VAL A 325 8.02 14.10 12.91
N VAL A 326 8.87 14.64 12.03
CA VAL A 326 10.33 14.75 12.27
C VAL A 326 10.61 15.56 13.53
N GLN A 327 9.94 16.70 13.72
CA GLN A 327 10.10 17.50 14.93
C GLN A 327 9.61 16.75 16.18
N ALA A 328 8.49 16.02 16.10
CA ALA A 328 8.00 15.19 17.22
C ALA A 328 9.00 14.09 17.60
N MET A 329 9.66 13.48 16.61
CA MET A 329 10.68 12.45 16.81
C MET A 329 11.93 13.02 17.49
N HIS A 330 12.40 14.19 17.06
CA HIS A 330 13.51 14.90 17.72
C HIS A 330 13.17 15.31 19.15
N GLU A 331 12.00 15.90 19.39
CA GLU A 331 11.54 16.29 20.73
C GLU A 331 11.25 15.07 21.64
N ALA A 332 10.96 13.90 21.07
CA ALA A 332 10.88 12.65 21.81
C ALA A 332 12.25 12.10 22.23
N GLY A 333 13.34 12.59 21.62
CA GLY A 333 14.71 12.17 21.89
C GLY A 333 15.15 10.93 21.11
N ILE A 334 14.55 10.68 19.94
CA ILE A 334 14.98 9.60 19.05
C ILE A 334 16.36 9.96 18.49
N ARG A 335 17.34 9.06 18.67
CA ARG A 335 18.69 9.25 18.10
C ARG A 335 18.75 8.66 16.69
N PRO A 336 19.62 9.17 15.80
CA PRO A 336 19.76 8.64 14.44
C PRO A 336 20.06 7.14 14.37
N THR A 337 20.72 6.58 15.39
CA THR A 337 21.10 5.16 15.46
C THR A 337 20.03 4.25 16.09
N ASP A 338 19.03 4.83 16.78
CA ASP A 338 18.01 4.02 17.44
C ASP A 338 17.13 3.33 16.39
N ALA A 339 16.72 2.08 16.65
CA ALA A 339 15.85 1.37 15.72
C ALA A 339 14.46 2.02 15.68
N VAL A 340 13.97 2.38 14.49
CA VAL A 340 12.67 3.02 14.29
C VAL A 340 11.80 2.18 13.35
N ILE A 341 10.55 1.95 13.73
CA ILE A 341 9.50 1.38 12.87
C ILE A 341 8.36 2.40 12.75
N PRO A 342 8.32 3.20 11.67
CA PRO A 342 7.19 4.08 11.41
C PRO A 342 6.00 3.28 10.88
N VAL A 343 4.82 3.63 11.37
CA VAL A 343 3.54 3.01 11.04
C VAL A 343 2.53 4.10 10.74
N GLY A 344 1.82 4.03 9.62
CA GLY A 344 0.90 5.10 9.25
C GLY A 344 -0.32 4.67 8.47
N HIS A 345 -1.38 5.49 8.56
CA HIS A 345 -2.59 5.32 7.78
C HIS A 345 -2.81 6.49 6.83
N SER A 346 -3.25 6.23 5.59
CA SER A 346 -3.52 7.29 4.61
C SER A 346 -2.28 8.19 4.42
N GLN A 347 -2.42 9.51 4.53
CA GLN A 347 -1.29 10.45 4.53
C GLN A 347 -0.18 10.09 5.53
N GLY A 348 -0.52 9.59 6.73
CA GLY A 348 0.48 9.20 7.72
C GLY A 348 1.36 8.05 7.26
N GLY A 349 0.83 7.16 6.40
CA GLY A 349 1.63 6.09 5.80
C GLY A 349 2.57 6.60 4.71
N LEU A 350 2.17 7.64 3.96
CA LEU A 350 3.07 8.34 3.05
C LEU A 350 4.24 8.99 3.80
N VAL A 351 3.96 9.68 4.92
CA VAL A 351 5.01 10.23 5.79
C VAL A 351 5.92 9.13 6.35
N ALA A 352 5.35 7.98 6.77
CA ALA A 352 6.13 6.84 7.24
C ALA A 352 7.12 6.31 6.19
N ALA A 353 6.67 6.18 4.93
CA ALA A 353 7.53 5.77 3.83
C ALA A 353 8.58 6.83 3.48
N GLN A 354 8.23 8.13 3.58
CA GLN A 354 9.18 9.23 3.35
C GLN A 354 10.28 9.27 4.40
N LEU A 355 9.97 8.99 5.68
CA LEU A 355 11.00 8.89 6.73
C LEU A 355 12.04 7.81 6.40
N ALA A 356 11.57 6.66 5.92
CA ALA A 356 12.45 5.58 5.47
C ALA A 356 13.30 5.99 4.26
N ALA A 357 12.70 6.65 3.27
CA ALA A 357 13.40 7.14 2.09
C ALA A 357 14.44 8.23 2.40
N ALA A 358 14.16 9.11 3.37
CA ALA A 358 15.06 10.19 3.77
C ALA A 358 16.32 9.69 4.51
N GLY A 359 16.20 8.58 5.24
CA GLY A 359 17.34 7.96 5.94
C GLY A 359 17.90 8.77 7.13
N GLU A 360 17.18 9.79 7.60
CA GLU A 360 17.59 10.60 8.77
C GLU A 360 17.58 9.79 10.08
N PHE A 361 16.66 8.81 10.16
CA PHE A 361 16.54 7.88 11.29
C PHE A 361 16.82 6.46 10.81
N ASN A 362 17.43 5.64 11.68
CA ASN A 362 17.64 4.21 11.46
C ASN A 362 16.31 3.45 11.42
N THR A 363 15.65 3.51 10.26
CA THR A 363 14.39 2.83 9.99
C THR A 363 14.67 1.36 9.68
N VAL A 364 14.13 0.45 10.48
CA VAL A 364 14.38 -0.99 10.36
C VAL A 364 13.24 -1.76 9.72
N ALA A 365 12.03 -1.19 9.69
CA ALA A 365 10.86 -1.73 8.99
C ALA A 365 9.79 -0.65 8.84
N VAL A 366 8.85 -0.79 7.91
CA VAL A 366 7.70 0.13 7.72
C VAL A 366 6.42 -0.65 7.56
N ALA A 367 5.32 -0.18 8.17
CA ALA A 367 3.98 -0.70 7.93
C ALA A 367 2.98 0.42 7.61
N THR A 368 2.27 0.32 6.48
CA THR A 368 1.31 1.34 6.06
C THR A 368 -0.06 0.75 5.79
N PHE A 369 -1.11 1.52 6.03
CA PHE A 369 -2.51 1.12 5.83
C PHE A 369 -3.21 2.16 4.95
N GLY A 370 -3.63 1.78 3.75
CA GLY A 370 -4.34 2.65 2.81
C GLY A 370 -3.53 3.86 2.35
N ALA A 371 -2.21 3.75 2.25
CA ALA A 371 -1.34 4.89 1.97
C ALA A 371 -0.90 4.94 0.49
N PRO A 372 -0.81 6.12 -0.15
CA PRO A 372 -0.35 6.29 -1.52
C PRO A 372 1.19 6.20 -1.62
N VAL A 373 1.78 5.05 -1.28
CA VAL A 373 3.24 4.89 -1.13
C VAL A 373 3.95 4.35 -2.39
N ALA A 374 3.21 4.07 -3.46
CA ALA A 374 3.70 3.26 -4.57
C ALA A 374 4.93 3.86 -5.30
N GLN A 375 5.08 5.18 -5.30
CA GLN A 375 6.20 5.87 -5.94
C GLN A 375 7.31 6.31 -4.96
N VAL A 376 7.18 6.01 -3.65
CA VAL A 376 8.20 6.40 -2.66
C VAL A 376 9.41 5.45 -2.76
N PRO A 377 10.63 5.97 -3.06
CA PRO A 377 11.83 5.15 -3.19
C PRO A 377 12.39 4.83 -1.80
N VAL A 378 11.99 3.68 -1.26
CA VAL A 378 12.53 3.16 0.01
C VAL A 378 13.85 2.40 -0.23
N PRO A 379 14.78 2.37 0.74
CA PRO A 379 16.03 1.62 0.61
C PRO A 379 15.77 0.12 0.32
N GLY A 380 16.55 -0.46 -0.60
CA GLY A 380 16.49 -1.88 -0.89
C GLY A 380 16.82 -2.74 0.34
N GLY A 381 16.08 -3.84 0.54
CA GLY A 381 16.25 -4.73 1.69
C GLY A 381 15.55 -4.27 2.98
N LEU A 382 14.96 -3.07 2.99
CA LEU A 382 14.11 -2.63 4.10
C LEU A 382 12.75 -3.36 4.05
N PRO A 383 12.32 -4.06 5.12
CA PRO A 383 11.00 -4.67 5.16
C PRO A 383 9.89 -3.60 5.16
N VAL A 384 9.13 -3.53 4.07
CA VAL A 384 7.99 -2.61 3.93
C VAL A 384 6.72 -3.40 3.63
N ILE A 385 5.72 -3.29 4.51
CA ILE A 385 4.40 -3.91 4.36
C ILE A 385 3.36 -2.83 4.09
N ALA A 386 2.79 -2.82 2.88
CA ALA A 386 1.73 -1.91 2.47
C ALA A 386 0.39 -2.63 2.43
N VAL A 387 -0.51 -2.34 3.36
CA VAL A 387 -1.87 -2.90 3.38
C VAL A 387 -2.79 -1.99 2.57
N GLU A 388 -3.45 -2.55 1.57
CA GLU A 388 -4.36 -1.85 0.65
C GLU A 388 -5.70 -2.59 0.55
N HIS A 389 -6.77 -1.89 0.21
CA HIS A 389 -8.03 -2.53 -0.21
C HIS A 389 -8.26 -2.26 -1.69
N SER A 390 -8.81 -3.24 -2.41
CA SER A 390 -9.06 -3.14 -3.86
C SER A 390 -10.00 -1.99 -4.22
N GLU A 391 -10.92 -1.66 -3.32
CA GLU A 391 -11.92 -0.60 -3.44
C GLU A 391 -11.46 0.74 -2.85
N ASP A 392 -10.24 0.83 -2.31
CA ASP A 392 -9.71 2.06 -1.75
C ASP A 392 -8.98 2.89 -2.81
N LEU A 393 -9.56 4.05 -3.13
CA LEU A 393 -9.00 4.98 -4.10
C LEU A 393 -7.67 5.62 -3.63
N VAL A 394 -7.45 5.73 -2.32
CA VAL A 394 -6.31 6.52 -1.81
C VAL A 394 -4.96 5.88 -2.16
N PRO A 395 -4.71 4.57 -1.96
CA PRO A 395 -3.49 3.93 -2.46
C PRO A 395 -3.24 4.14 -3.96
N ALA A 396 -4.29 4.14 -4.78
CA ALA A 396 -4.18 4.35 -6.22
C ALA A 396 -3.68 5.76 -6.60
N LEU A 397 -3.87 6.76 -5.74
CA LEU A 397 -3.29 8.10 -5.92
C LEU A 397 -1.76 8.11 -5.80
N GLY A 398 -1.16 7.04 -5.29
CA GLY A 398 0.29 6.84 -5.32
C GLY A 398 0.81 6.31 -6.66
N GLY A 399 -0.08 5.95 -7.60
CA GLY A 399 0.27 5.32 -8.87
C GLY A 399 0.64 3.84 -8.74
N ALA A 400 1.28 3.31 -9.78
CA ALA A 400 1.82 1.96 -9.83
C ALA A 400 3.16 1.90 -9.09
N ALA A 401 3.50 0.72 -8.56
CA ALA A 401 4.75 0.53 -7.84
C ALA A 401 5.95 0.70 -8.80
N ARG A 402 6.85 1.65 -8.49
CA ARG A 402 8.10 1.86 -9.25
C ARG A 402 9.05 0.67 -9.15
N ASP A 403 9.15 0.09 -7.96
CA ASP A 403 9.87 -1.15 -7.69
C ASP A 403 8.99 -2.07 -6.84
N ALA A 404 8.38 -3.06 -7.48
CA ALA A 404 7.53 -4.02 -6.79
C ALA A 404 8.34 -4.96 -5.88
N ALA A 405 9.64 -5.14 -6.10
CA ALA A 405 10.47 -5.99 -5.26
C ALA A 405 10.84 -5.34 -3.92
N ALA A 406 10.83 -4.01 -3.85
CA ALA A 406 11.20 -3.26 -2.65
C ALA A 406 10.14 -3.27 -1.53
N ARG A 407 8.91 -3.76 -1.79
CA ARG A 407 7.82 -3.77 -0.80
C ARG A 407 6.85 -4.91 -1.01
N LEU A 408 6.28 -5.41 0.08
CA LEU A 408 5.17 -6.36 0.06
C LEU A 408 3.85 -5.59 0.23
N THR A 409 2.97 -5.68 -0.76
CA THR A 409 1.59 -5.22 -0.70
C THR A 409 0.68 -6.36 -0.26
N VAL A 410 -0.14 -6.12 0.76
CA VAL A 410 -1.21 -7.02 1.21
C VAL A 410 -2.53 -6.37 0.84
N SER A 411 -3.22 -6.93 -0.14
CA SER A 411 -4.51 -6.47 -0.63
C SER A 411 -5.66 -7.31 -0.08
N ARG A 412 -6.83 -6.71 0.07
CA ARG A 412 -8.09 -7.38 0.41
C ARG A 412 -9.25 -6.73 -0.33
N GLU A 413 -10.14 -7.55 -0.86
CA GLU A 413 -11.43 -7.13 -1.41
C GLU A 413 -12.48 -7.08 -0.29
N LEU A 414 -13.30 -6.02 -0.25
CA LEU A 414 -14.23 -5.75 0.84
C LEU A 414 -15.69 -5.97 0.47
N TYR A 415 -16.07 -5.65 -0.77
CA TYR A 415 -17.47 -5.49 -1.16
C TYR A 415 -17.94 -6.42 -2.28
N ALA A 416 -17.19 -7.50 -2.56
CA ALA A 416 -17.60 -8.53 -3.52
C ALA A 416 -19.04 -9.03 -3.26
N ASP A 417 -19.36 -9.34 -1.99
CA ASP A 417 -20.67 -9.86 -1.57
C ASP A 417 -21.37 -8.99 -0.51
N ALA A 418 -20.88 -7.76 -0.29
CA ALA A 418 -21.37 -6.88 0.77
C ALA A 418 -21.85 -5.53 0.21
N ALA A 419 -22.88 -4.97 0.84
CA ALA A 419 -23.35 -3.64 0.48
C ALA A 419 -22.30 -2.57 0.81
N VAL A 420 -21.98 -1.72 -0.16
CA VAL A 420 -21.08 -0.58 0.02
C VAL A 420 -21.72 0.41 1.02
N PRO A 421 -21.04 0.74 2.13
CA PRO A 421 -21.53 1.73 3.09
C PRO A 421 -21.71 3.11 2.47
N ALA A 422 -22.73 3.85 2.92
CA ALA A 422 -22.94 5.24 2.54
C ALA A 422 -21.97 6.18 3.28
N SER A 423 -20.72 6.23 2.79
CA SER A 423 -19.63 7.07 3.30
C SER A 423 -18.86 7.66 2.10
N PRO A 424 -18.24 8.86 2.22
CA PRO A 424 -17.47 9.45 1.11
C PRO A 424 -16.32 8.55 0.58
N LEU A 425 -15.66 7.81 1.48
CA LEU A 425 -14.60 6.85 1.13
C LEU A 425 -14.79 5.56 1.98
N PRO A 426 -15.70 4.66 1.57
CA PRO A 426 -16.12 3.55 2.42
C PRO A 426 -14.99 2.53 2.69
N ALA A 427 -14.15 2.26 1.70
CA ALA A 427 -13.02 1.32 1.81
C ALA A 427 -11.79 1.89 2.55
N HIS A 428 -11.72 3.21 2.74
CA HIS A 428 -10.55 3.91 3.27
C HIS A 428 -10.57 4.07 4.80
N GLY A 429 -11.60 3.55 5.48
CA GLY A 429 -11.72 3.68 6.93
C GLY A 429 -10.66 2.88 7.69
N LEU A 430 -9.95 3.53 8.62
CA LEU A 430 -8.99 2.84 9.51
C LEU A 430 -9.63 1.70 10.33
N VAL A 431 -10.95 1.74 10.56
CA VAL A 431 -11.68 0.63 11.20
C VAL A 431 -11.56 -0.64 10.38
N THR A 432 -11.83 -0.56 9.08
CA THR A 432 -11.74 -1.69 8.14
C THR A 432 -10.30 -2.17 8.01
N TYR A 433 -9.32 -1.27 7.94
CA TYR A 433 -7.91 -1.66 7.95
C TYR A 433 -7.48 -2.40 9.22
N ARG A 434 -8.09 -2.13 10.38
CA ARG A 434 -7.84 -2.89 11.62
C ARG A 434 -8.45 -4.29 11.59
N GLU A 435 -9.52 -4.50 10.84
CA GLU A 435 -10.05 -5.84 10.58
C GLU A 435 -9.10 -6.63 9.69
N THR A 436 -8.66 -6.02 8.59
CA THR A 436 -7.66 -6.62 7.70
C THR A 436 -6.36 -6.92 8.43
N ALA A 437 -5.90 -6.04 9.33
CA ALA A 437 -4.72 -6.28 10.17
C ALA A 437 -4.85 -7.52 11.08
N ARG A 438 -6.05 -7.83 11.58
CA ARG A 438 -6.30 -9.08 12.32
C ARG A 438 -6.19 -10.32 11.44
N MET A 439 -6.62 -10.22 10.19
CA MET A 439 -6.46 -11.30 9.21
C MET A 439 -4.97 -11.52 8.87
N ILE A 440 -4.20 -10.43 8.76
CA ILE A 440 -2.74 -10.48 8.53
C ILE A 440 -2.04 -11.21 9.69
N ASP A 441 -2.44 -10.96 10.93
CA ASP A 441 -1.90 -11.64 12.09
C ASP A 441 -2.20 -13.15 12.10
N ALA A 442 -3.36 -13.56 11.55
CA ALA A 442 -3.71 -14.97 11.37
C ALA A 442 -3.01 -15.64 10.19
N SER A 443 -2.41 -14.86 9.27
CA SER A 443 -1.74 -15.40 8.08
C SER A 443 -0.41 -16.07 8.43
N LEU A 444 -0.17 -17.21 7.78
CA LEU A 444 1.07 -18.00 7.85
C LEU A 444 2.06 -17.65 6.74
N ALA A 445 1.80 -16.61 5.94
CA ALA A 445 2.73 -16.18 4.90
C ALA A 445 4.10 -15.82 5.51
N PRO A 446 5.22 -16.38 5.00
CA PRO A 446 6.55 -16.19 5.60
C PRO A 446 6.92 -14.73 5.82
N ALA A 447 6.77 -13.88 4.80
CA ALA A 447 7.10 -12.46 4.90
C ALA A 447 6.34 -11.71 6.01
N LEU A 448 5.08 -12.09 6.30
CA LEU A 448 4.29 -11.51 7.38
C LEU A 448 4.72 -12.05 8.75
N ALA A 449 5.07 -13.33 8.83
CA ALA A 449 5.62 -13.93 10.04
C ALA A 449 7.02 -13.37 10.38
N ASP A 450 7.85 -13.15 9.36
CA ASP A 450 9.19 -12.55 9.49
C ASP A 450 9.08 -11.10 9.99
N PHE A 451 8.15 -10.32 9.44
CA PHE A 451 7.89 -8.97 9.94
C PHE A 451 7.47 -8.97 11.41
N ARG A 452 6.57 -9.88 11.83
CA ARG A 452 6.17 -10.00 13.25
C ARG A 452 7.33 -10.42 14.14
N THR A 453 8.21 -11.30 13.65
CA THR A 453 9.42 -11.73 14.37
C THR A 453 10.40 -10.57 14.53
N LEU A 454 10.65 -9.80 13.46
CA LEU A 454 11.46 -8.59 13.50
C LEU A 454 10.89 -7.56 14.47
N LEU A 455 9.57 -7.32 14.43
CA LEU A 455 8.88 -6.43 15.36
C LEU A 455 9.13 -6.85 16.80
N ALA A 456 8.85 -8.11 17.14
CA ALA A 456 9.02 -8.65 18.50
C ALA A 456 10.48 -8.57 18.97
N ALA A 457 11.45 -8.89 18.10
CA ALA A 457 12.87 -8.76 18.40
C ALA A 457 13.29 -7.30 18.65
N THR A 458 12.72 -6.36 17.90
CA THR A 458 13.05 -4.93 18.00
C THR A 458 12.53 -4.31 19.30
N VAL A 459 11.29 -4.60 19.69
CA VAL A 459 10.68 -3.95 20.87
C VAL A 459 10.85 -4.75 22.16
N GLY A 460 11.21 -6.03 22.08
CA GLY A 460 11.33 -6.92 23.23
C GLY A 460 10.01 -7.18 23.96
N THR A 461 10.11 -7.70 25.19
CA THR A 461 8.95 -8.08 26.02
C THR A 461 8.66 -7.09 27.15
N ALA A 462 9.62 -6.21 27.48
CA ALA A 462 9.49 -5.25 28.55
C ALA A 462 8.48 -4.14 28.20
N PRO A 463 7.70 -3.62 29.17
CA PRO A 463 6.86 -2.46 28.95
C PRO A 463 7.66 -1.23 28.51
N GLY A 464 7.15 -0.53 27.50
CA GLY A 464 7.66 0.75 27.02
C GLY A 464 6.87 1.94 27.57
N VAL A 465 7.13 3.11 26.98
CA VAL A 465 6.45 4.37 27.29
C VAL A 465 5.93 5.01 26.01
N ALA A 466 4.63 5.30 25.98
CA ALA A 466 3.97 6.02 24.89
C ALA A 466 3.83 7.51 25.21
N SER A 467 4.09 8.33 24.20
CA SER A 467 3.84 9.76 24.16
C SER A 467 2.97 10.11 22.96
N ARG A 468 2.28 11.25 23.02
CA ARG A 468 1.39 11.72 21.95
C ARG A 468 1.74 13.16 21.61
N TRP A 469 1.64 13.52 20.34
CA TRP A 469 2.11 14.79 19.80
C TRP A 469 1.11 15.36 18.81
N ARG A 470 1.07 16.69 18.75
CA ARG A 470 0.25 17.46 17.82
C ARG A 470 1.11 18.55 17.19
N GLY A 471 1.07 18.63 15.87
CA GLY A 471 1.59 19.74 15.09
C GLY A 471 0.51 20.77 14.82
N THR A 472 0.83 22.06 14.95
CA THR A 472 -0.03 23.18 14.55
C THR A 472 0.71 24.11 13.59
N ARG A 473 0.02 24.64 12.59
CA ARG A 473 0.58 25.64 11.68
C ARG A 473 0.76 26.97 12.42
N SER A 474 1.94 27.55 12.32
CA SER A 474 2.28 28.85 12.92
C SER A 474 1.59 29.95 12.11
N GLY A 475 0.59 30.62 12.67
CA GLY A 475 -0.16 31.70 12.01
C GLY A 475 -1.69 31.64 12.19
N SER A 476 -2.25 30.58 12.75
CA SER A 476 -3.70 30.49 13.06
C SER A 476 -4.05 31.05 14.45
N SER A 477 -3.39 32.12 14.89
CA SER A 477 -3.79 32.85 16.08
C SER A 477 -4.82 33.92 15.71
N GLY A 478 -6.10 33.62 15.95
CA GLY A 478 -7.13 34.64 16.19
C GLY A 478 -8.02 35.03 15.01
N ALA A 479 -9.15 34.35 14.89
CA ALA A 479 -10.42 35.03 14.73
C ALA A 479 -11.37 34.42 15.75
N GLN A 480 -11.61 35.15 16.84
CA GLN A 480 -12.74 34.91 17.73
C GLN A 480 -14.04 35.31 17.05
#